data_AF-A0A2U2DWR9-F1
#
_entry.id   AF-A0A2U2DWR9-F1
#
_cell.length_a   1.000
_cell.length_b   1.000
_cell.length_c   1.000
_cell.angle_alpha   90.00
_cell.angle_beta   90.00
_cell.angle_gamma   90.00
#
_symmetry.space_group_name_H-M   'P 1'
#
loop_
_entity.id
_entity.type
_entity.pdbx_description
1 polymer ?
#
loop_
_entity_poly.entity_id
_entity_poly.type
_entity_poly.pdbx_seq_one_letter_code
_entity_poly.pdbx_strand_id
1 'polypeptide(L)'
;MSRLHLRGTPMNFLARSSLAALAIAAALATTTTSASAWGCIAVSEQGTYGYSYEYGDENSARERALNECATRTNEDQVCEIVECDQDS
;
A
#
# COMPACT_ATOMS: atom_id res chain seq x y z
N MET A 1 -61.28 42.38 10.09
CA MET A 1 -60.57 41.15 9.67
C MET A 1 -59.12 41.54 9.47
N SER A 2 -58.08 41.10 10.17
CA SER A 2 -57.88 40.12 11.24
C SER A 2 -56.65 40.59 12.05
N ARG A 3 -56.67 40.46 13.38
CA ARG A 3 -55.48 40.68 14.24
C ARG A 3 -54.68 39.38 14.26
N LEU A 4 -53.45 39.39 13.75
CA LEU A 4 -52.52 38.27 13.90
C LEU A 4 -51.76 38.43 15.22
N HIS A 5 -52.15 37.62 16.22
CA HIS A 5 -51.37 37.43 17.43
C HIS A 5 -50.17 36.53 17.12
N LEU A 6 -48.96 37.10 17.04
CA LEU A 6 -47.74 36.31 17.19
C LEU A 6 -47.62 35.90 18.66
N ARG A 7 -47.94 34.65 18.94
CA ARG A 7 -47.66 33.96 20.20
C ARG A 7 -46.13 33.84 20.34
N GLY A 8 -45.54 34.61 21.25
CA GLY A 8 -44.18 34.38 21.72
C GLY A 8 -44.13 33.14 22.62
N THR A 9 -43.22 32.22 22.33
CA THR A 9 -42.82 31.16 23.25
C THR A 9 -41.71 31.68 24.15
N PRO A 10 -41.84 31.62 25.49
CA PRO A 10 -40.82 32.12 26.40
C PRO A 10 -39.58 31.23 26.41
N MET A 11 -38.44 31.92 26.38
CA MET A 11 -37.09 31.39 26.54
C MET A 11 -36.88 30.86 27.98
N ASN A 12 -36.15 29.74 28.05
CA ASN A 12 -35.43 29.17 29.20
C ASN A 12 -36.20 28.29 30.18
N PHE A 13 -36.00 26.98 30.06
CA PHE A 13 -35.69 26.15 31.23
C PHE A 13 -34.86 24.93 30.80
N LEU A 14 -33.68 24.82 31.39
CA LEU A 14 -32.84 23.62 31.53
C LEU A 14 -31.97 23.17 30.34
N ALA A 15 -30.68 23.01 30.69
CA ALA A 15 -29.66 22.18 30.05
C ALA A 15 -29.31 22.56 28.60
N ARG A 16 -28.35 23.47 28.35
CA ARG A 16 -26.91 23.19 28.53
C ARG A 16 -26.57 21.69 28.39
N SER A 17 -26.87 21.09 27.24
CA SER A 17 -26.27 19.81 26.83
C SER A 17 -26.15 19.82 25.33
N SER A 18 -25.10 20.50 24.90
CA SER A 18 -24.48 20.45 23.58
C SER A 18 -24.33 19.00 23.11
N LEU A 19 -25.14 18.60 22.14
CA LEU A 19 -24.90 17.41 21.34
C LEU A 19 -24.79 17.84 19.87
N ALA A 20 -23.82 18.72 19.61
CA ALA A 20 -23.17 18.72 18.30
C ALA A 20 -22.44 17.37 18.24
N ALA A 21 -23.06 16.42 17.54
CA ALA A 21 -22.51 15.08 17.36
C ALA A 21 -21.08 15.22 16.85
N LEU A 22 -20.13 14.75 17.67
CA LEU A 22 -18.70 14.72 17.40
C LEU A 22 -18.46 13.91 16.13
N ALA A 23 -18.38 14.58 14.99
CA ALA A 23 -17.99 13.99 13.70
C ALA A 23 -16.49 14.25 13.45
N ILE A 24 -15.61 13.86 14.38
CA ILE A 24 -14.16 13.97 14.17
C ILE A 24 -13.44 12.84 14.91
N ALA A 25 -13.33 11.66 14.28
CA ALA A 25 -12.30 10.66 14.60
C ALA A 25 -12.28 9.54 13.54
N ALA A 26 -11.93 9.87 12.29
CA ALA A 26 -11.72 8.86 11.25
C ALA A 26 -10.43 9.14 10.44
N ALA A 27 -9.39 9.64 11.08
CA ALA A 27 -8.17 10.05 10.40
C ALA A 27 -6.90 9.64 11.15
N LEU A 28 -6.74 8.36 11.50
CA LEU A 28 -5.47 7.81 12.02
C LEU A 28 -5.48 6.30 11.71
N ALA A 29 -4.61 5.68 10.94
CA ALA A 29 -3.60 6.09 9.99
C ALA A 29 -3.50 4.92 9.00
N THR A 30 -3.61 5.15 7.70
CA THR A 30 -3.12 4.15 6.74
C THR A 30 -1.61 4.14 6.88
N THR A 31 -1.08 3.27 7.73
CA THR A 31 0.35 2.98 7.73
C THR A 31 0.64 2.38 6.36
N THR A 32 1.12 3.22 5.43
CA THR A 32 1.87 2.76 4.27
C THR A 32 3.14 2.17 4.84
N THR A 33 3.08 0.92 5.29
CA THR A 33 4.27 0.09 5.35
C THR A 33 4.77 0.10 3.93
N SER A 34 5.88 0.81 3.68
CA SER A 34 6.73 0.53 2.54
C SER A 34 7.10 -0.93 2.70
N ALA A 35 6.40 -1.81 1.99
CA ALA A 35 6.83 -3.18 1.88
C ALA A 35 8.13 -3.08 1.10
N SER A 36 9.26 -3.20 1.81
CA SER A 36 10.57 -3.18 1.19
C SER A 36 10.56 -4.27 0.12
N ALA A 37 10.57 -3.84 -1.14
CA ALA A 37 10.32 -4.70 -2.28
C ALA A 37 11.65 -5.09 -2.89
N TRP A 38 12.00 -6.36 -2.79
CA TRP A 38 13.18 -6.89 -3.43
C TRP A 38 12.92 -7.13 -4.92
N GLY A 39 13.87 -6.70 -5.74
CA GLY A 39 13.93 -6.99 -7.16
C GLY A 39 15.32 -7.45 -7.55
N CYS A 40 15.41 -8.54 -8.32
CA CYS A 40 16.69 -9.10 -8.76
C CYS A 40 16.66 -9.45 -10.25
N ILE A 41 17.83 -9.34 -10.89
CA ILE A 41 18.05 -9.69 -12.29
C ILE A 41 19.07 -10.83 -12.34
N ALA A 42 18.73 -11.88 -13.07
CA ALA A 42 19.61 -12.99 -13.39
C ALA A 42 19.97 -12.98 -14.88
N VAL A 43 21.21 -13.30 -15.22
CA VAL A 43 21.71 -13.32 -16.61
C VAL A 43 22.51 -14.60 -16.87
N SER A 44 22.34 -15.19 -18.05
CA SER A 44 23.20 -16.26 -18.55
C SER A 44 24.37 -15.72 -19.38
N GLU A 45 25.42 -16.52 -19.55
CA GLU A 45 26.57 -16.15 -20.38
C GLU A 45 26.22 -15.78 -21.83
N GLN A 46 25.09 -16.26 -22.36
CA GLN A 46 24.60 -15.94 -23.71
C GLN A 46 23.63 -14.74 -23.74
N GLY A 47 23.41 -14.10 -22.59
CA GLY A 47 22.54 -12.93 -22.48
C GLY A 47 21.05 -13.25 -22.36
N THR A 48 20.67 -14.44 -21.91
CA THR A 48 19.29 -14.69 -21.50
C THR A 48 19.07 -14.11 -20.12
N TYR A 49 17.91 -13.46 -19.89
CA TYR A 49 17.62 -12.77 -18.63
C TYR A 49 16.38 -13.34 -17.92
N GLY A 50 16.43 -13.27 -16.59
CA GLY A 50 15.30 -13.47 -15.70
C GLY A 50 15.18 -12.33 -14.69
N TYR A 51 13.97 -12.05 -14.23
CA TYR A 51 13.69 -10.93 -13.34
C TYR A 51 12.72 -11.31 -12.22
N SER A 52 12.76 -10.53 -11.16
CA SER A 52 11.79 -10.55 -10.06
C SER A 52 11.60 -9.13 -9.52
N TYR A 53 10.41 -8.87 -8.98
CA TYR A 53 10.02 -7.56 -8.43
C TYR A 53 9.00 -7.77 -7.30
N GLU A 54 8.89 -6.78 -6.42
CA GLU A 54 7.86 -6.71 -5.37
C GLU A 54 7.89 -7.88 -4.38
N TYR A 55 9.05 -8.51 -4.18
CA TYR A 55 9.22 -9.60 -3.21
C TYR A 55 9.46 -9.07 -1.80
N GLY A 56 8.86 -9.70 -0.79
CA GLY A 56 9.04 -9.32 0.62
C GLY A 56 10.41 -9.70 1.21
N ASP A 57 11.18 -10.54 0.52
CA ASP A 57 12.51 -10.98 0.92
C ASP A 57 13.43 -11.23 -0.28
N GLU A 58 14.73 -11.04 -0.07
CA GLU A 58 15.76 -11.18 -1.11
C GLU A 58 15.80 -12.59 -1.69
N ASN A 59 15.69 -13.63 -0.86
CA ASN A 59 15.89 -15.00 -1.30
C ASN A 59 14.81 -15.44 -2.29
N SER A 60 13.54 -15.13 -1.99
CA SER A 60 12.44 -15.39 -2.90
C SER A 60 12.59 -14.63 -4.22
N ALA A 61 13.08 -13.38 -4.16
CA ALA A 61 13.35 -12.59 -5.36
C ALA A 61 14.46 -13.23 -6.22
N ARG A 62 15.55 -13.68 -5.60
CA ARG A 62 16.67 -14.35 -6.27
C ARG A 62 16.23 -15.65 -6.93
N GLU A 63 15.55 -16.53 -6.20
CA GLU A 63 15.06 -17.81 -6.70
C GLU A 63 14.14 -17.59 -7.91
N ARG A 64 13.24 -16.61 -7.84
CA ARG A 64 12.33 -16.27 -8.94
C ARG A 64 13.09 -15.82 -10.19
N ALA A 65 14.09 -14.94 -10.05
CA ALA A 65 14.87 -14.42 -11.17
C ALA A 65 15.72 -15.53 -11.82
N LEU A 66 16.39 -16.35 -11.01
CA LEU A 66 17.18 -17.49 -11.48
C LEU A 66 16.31 -18.52 -12.22
N ASN A 67 15.15 -18.86 -11.65
CA ASN A 67 14.23 -19.81 -12.28
C ASN A 67 13.70 -19.28 -13.63
N GLU A 68 13.43 -17.97 -13.72
CA GLU A 68 13.01 -17.36 -14.99
C GLU A 68 14.10 -17.43 -16.06
N CYS A 69 15.34 -17.10 -15.67
CA CYS A 69 16.49 -17.21 -16.55
C CYS A 69 16.65 -18.67 -17.01
N ALA A 70 16.67 -19.62 -16.07
CA ALA A 70 16.86 -21.05 -16.33
C ALA A 70 15.79 -21.64 -17.26
N THR A 71 14.53 -21.19 -17.13
CA THR A 71 13.42 -21.64 -18.00
C THR A 71 13.61 -21.20 -19.46
N ARG A 72 14.41 -20.15 -19.69
CA ARG A 72 14.66 -19.58 -21.02
C ARG A 72 16.03 -19.95 -21.57
N THR A 73 16.83 -20.71 -20.83
CA THR A 73 18.14 -21.19 -21.26
C THR A 73 18.14 -22.68 -21.56
N ASN A 74 19.18 -23.13 -22.25
CA ASN A 74 19.48 -24.56 -22.42
C ASN A 74 20.24 -25.11 -21.20
N GLU A 75 20.31 -26.43 -21.06
CA GLU A 75 20.91 -27.13 -19.90
C GLU A 75 22.42 -26.83 -19.69
N ASP A 76 23.10 -26.33 -20.71
CA ASP A 76 24.53 -25.98 -20.69
C ASP A 76 24.81 -24.56 -20.18
N GLN A 77 23.78 -23.74 -19.97
CA GLN A 77 23.94 -22.35 -19.55
C GLN A 77 23.71 -22.20 -18.04
N VAL A 78 24.61 -21.44 -17.41
CA VAL A 78 24.49 -21.05 -16.00
C VAL A 78 23.87 -19.66 -15.92
N CYS A 79 22.87 -19.50 -15.06
CA CYS A 79 22.26 -18.21 -14.72
C CYS A 79 22.83 -17.68 -13.40
N GLU A 80 23.26 -16.42 -13.39
CA GLU A 80 23.83 -15.77 -12.21
C GLU A 80 23.10 -14.46 -11.90
N ILE A 81 22.98 -14.11 -10.62
CA ILE A 81 22.41 -12.82 -10.20
C ILE A 81 23.43 -11.72 -10.48
N VAL A 82 23.05 -10.72 -11.27
CA VAL A 82 23.89 -9.56 -11.59
C VAL A 82 23.50 -8.32 -10.81
N GLU A 83 22.22 -8.19 -10.45
CA GLU A 83 21.66 -7.07 -9.69
C GLU A 83 20.58 -7.61 -8.75
N CYS A 84 20.52 -7.11 -7.52
CA CYS A 84 19.56 -7.54 -6.51
C CYS A 84 19.49 -6.50 -5.40
N ASP A 85 18.42 -5.73 -5.40
CA ASP A 85 18.29 -4.55 -4.57
C ASP A 85 16.92 -4.53 -3.89
N GLN A 86 16.86 -3.83 -2.76
CA GLN A 86 15.64 -3.53 -2.06
C GLN A 86 15.18 -2.13 -2.43
N ASP A 87 14.00 -2.03 -3.06
CA ASP A 87 13.29 -0.76 -3.22
C ASP A 87 12.96 -0.21 -1.82
N SER A 88 13.40 1.02 -1.56
CA SER A 88 13.33 1.71 -0.27
C SER A 88 12.44 2.94 -0.28
#